data_AF-A0A948DQ15-F1
#
_entry.id   AF-A0A948DQ15-F1
#
_cell.length_a   1.000
_cell.length_b   1.000
_cell.length_c   1.000
_cell.angle_alpha   90.00
_cell.angle_beta   90.00
_cell.angle_gamma   90.00
#
_symmetry.space_group_name_H-M   'P 1'
#
loop_
_entity.id
_entity.type
_entity.pdbx_description
1 polymer ?
#
loop_
_entity_poly.entity_id
_entity_poly.type
_entity_poly.pdbx_seq_one_letter_code
_entity_poly.pdbx_strand_id
1 'polypeptide(L)'
;LTIRGMELFSLPVVTRLRVGGEVVLEISQIGKSCHSGCAIFQAVGSCIMPKEGVFARVIRGGTIGTGNVVEIMKEGVEGNHGKRG
;
A
#
# COMPACT_ATOMS: atom_id res chain seq x y z
N LEU A 1 0.11 -7.21 7.77
CA LEU A 1 -1.15 -7.22 7.00
C LEU A 1 -0.86 -7.89 5.66
N THR A 2 -1.71 -8.80 5.21
CA THR A 2 -1.65 -9.39 3.86
C THR A 2 -2.99 -9.14 3.18
N ILE A 3 -2.95 -8.83 1.88
CA ILE A 3 -4.13 -8.54 1.07
C ILE A 3 -4.09 -9.48 -0.12
N ARG A 4 -5.24 -10.04 -0.49
CA ARG A 4 -5.39 -10.95 -1.62
C ARG A 4 -6.25 -10.29 -2.70
N GLY A 5 -6.02 -10.67 -3.96
CA GLY A 5 -6.79 -10.14 -5.09
C GLY A 5 -6.47 -8.69 -5.47
N MET A 6 -5.38 -8.13 -4.93
CA MET A 6 -4.89 -6.80 -5.26
C MET A 6 -3.36 -6.82 -5.33
N GLU A 7 -2.82 -6.34 -6.45
CA GLU A 7 -1.38 -6.18 -6.61
C GLU A 7 -0.96 -4.83 -6.03
N LEU A 8 -0.53 -4.83 -4.76
CA LEU A 8 -0.27 -3.58 -4.03
C LEU A 8 0.99 -2.84 -4.51
N PHE A 9 2.01 -3.58 -4.98
CA PHE A 9 3.30 -3.00 -5.31
C PHE A 9 3.34 -2.27 -6.65
N SER A 10 2.32 -2.42 -7.50
CA SER A 10 2.12 -1.61 -8.71
C SER A 10 1.26 -0.38 -8.49
N LEU A 11 0.65 -0.23 -7.31
CA LEU A 11 -0.08 0.98 -6.98
C LEU A 11 0.90 2.14 -6.78
N PRO A 12 0.56 3.35 -7.27
CA PRO A 12 1.37 4.54 -7.01
C PRO A 12 1.60 4.76 -5.53
N VAL A 13 2.81 5.20 -5.16
CA VAL A 13 3.02 5.88 -3.87
C VAL A 13 2.02 7.03 -3.79
N VAL A 14 1.48 7.29 -2.59
CA VAL A 14 0.33 8.14 -2.24
C VAL A 14 -1.06 7.53 -2.43
N THR A 15 -1.17 6.33 -3.04
CA THR A 15 -2.48 5.65 -3.14
C THR A 15 -3.06 5.40 -1.74
N ARG A 16 -4.33 5.78 -1.55
CA ARG A 16 -5.06 5.52 -0.30
C ARG A 16 -5.90 4.26 -0.39
N LEU A 17 -5.76 3.41 0.61
CA LEU A 17 -6.52 2.18 0.79
C LEU A 17 -7.46 2.35 1.99
N ARG A 18 -8.73 2.08 1.78
CA ARG A 18 -9.70 1.91 2.85
C ARG A 18 -9.76 0.44 3.23
N VAL A 19 -9.55 0.13 4.50
CA VAL A 19 -9.62 -1.24 5.05
C VAL A 19 -10.79 -1.33 6.01
N GLY A 20 -11.75 -2.22 5.71
CA GLY A 20 -13.02 -2.27 6.41
C GLY A 20 -13.82 -0.97 6.21
N GLY A 21 -14.35 -0.41 7.30
CA GLY A 21 -15.21 0.79 7.25
C GLY A 21 -14.52 2.12 7.57
N GLU A 22 -13.44 2.09 8.36
CA GLU A 22 -12.90 3.30 9.02
C GLU A 22 -11.38 3.50 8.86
N VAL A 23 -10.62 2.42 8.64
CA VAL A 23 -9.15 2.51 8.59
C VAL A 23 -8.71 2.97 7.22
N VAL A 24 -7.83 3.97 7.19
CA VAL A 24 -7.25 4.51 5.96
C VAL A 24 -5.73 4.43 6.03
N LEU A 25 -5.16 3.75 5.05
CA LEU A 25 -3.73 3.59 4.84
C LEU A 25 -3.32 4.31 3.56
N GLU A 26 -2.17 4.97 3.55
CA GLU A 26 -1.61 5.60 2.34
C GLU A 26 -0.28 4.95 2.03
N ILE A 27 -0.12 4.43 0.82
CA ILE A 27 1.14 3.81 0.38
C ILE A 27 2.22 4.88 0.41
N SER A 28 3.26 4.67 1.22
CA SER A 28 4.35 5.63 1.39
C SER A 28 5.61 5.19 0.66
N GLN A 29 5.78 3.89 0.44
CA GLN A 29 6.99 3.35 -0.19
C GLN A 29 6.73 1.93 -0.75
N ILE A 30 7.31 1.65 -1.92
CA ILE A 30 7.40 0.30 -2.50
C ILE A 30 8.85 -0.17 -2.39
N GLY A 31 9.01 -1.40 -1.90
CA GLY A 31 10.29 -2.02 -1.66
C GLY A 31 11.05 -1.37 -0.49
N LYS A 32 11.98 -2.10 0.12
CA LYS A 32 12.98 -1.53 1.02
C LYS A 32 14.31 -2.24 0.85
N SER A 33 15.38 -1.44 0.78
CA SER A 33 16.75 -1.95 0.73
C SER A 33 17.01 -2.91 1.91
N CYS A 34 17.46 -4.11 1.58
CA CYS A 34 17.81 -5.14 2.56
C CYS A 34 19.33 -5.12 2.75
N HIS A 35 19.81 -4.49 3.82
CA HIS A 35 21.23 -4.19 3.99
C HIS A 35 22.05 -5.30 4.68
N SER A 36 21.39 -6.30 5.25
CA SER A 36 22.05 -7.19 6.23
C SER A 36 21.50 -8.61 6.19
N GLY A 37 21.15 -9.12 5.00
CA GLY A 37 20.61 -10.48 4.83
C GLY A 37 19.53 -10.80 5.85
N CYS A 38 18.34 -10.21 5.70
CA CYS A 38 17.27 -10.35 6.68
C CYS A 38 16.88 -11.82 6.91
N ALA A 39 16.13 -12.11 7.98
CA ALA A 39 15.69 -13.47 8.31
C ALA A 39 15.04 -14.22 7.13
N ILE A 40 14.31 -13.52 6.25
CA ILE A 40 13.74 -14.09 5.03
C ILE A 40 14.86 -14.53 4.07
N PHE A 41 15.82 -13.65 3.78
CA PHE A 41 16.96 -13.98 2.91
C PHE A 41 17.79 -15.15 3.46
N GLN A 42 18.03 -15.19 4.77
CA GLN A 42 18.77 -16.29 5.40
C GLN A 42 18.02 -17.63 5.30
N ALA A 43 16.69 -17.59 5.42
CA ALA A 43 15.87 -18.81 5.40
C ALA A 43 15.68 -19.39 3.99
N VAL A 44 15.52 -18.54 2.96
CA VAL A 44 15.13 -18.99 1.61
C VAL A 44 16.04 -18.49 0.48
N GLY A 45 17.16 -17.85 0.80
CA GLY A 45 18.15 -17.35 -0.17
C GLY A 45 17.67 -16.17 -1.02
N SER A 46 16.45 -15.67 -0.80
CA SER A 46 15.87 -14.53 -1.53
C SER A 46 15.02 -13.68 -0.60
N CYS A 47 14.90 -12.38 -0.92
CA CYS A 47 14.15 -11.43 -0.10
C CYS A 47 13.09 -10.75 -0.95
N ILE A 48 11.83 -10.86 -0.50
CA ILE A 48 10.69 -10.19 -1.11
C ILE A 48 10.66 -8.68 -0.81
N MET A 49 11.26 -8.27 0.31
CA MET A 49 11.18 -6.89 0.83
C MET A 49 11.71 -5.83 -0.13
N PRO A 50 12.83 -6.01 -0.86
CA PRO A 50 13.28 -5.04 -1.86
C PRO A 50 12.36 -4.90 -3.07
N LYS A 51 11.56 -5.94 -3.39
CA LYS A 51 10.81 -6.03 -4.64
C LYS A 51 9.33 -5.69 -4.48
N GLU A 52 8.67 -6.31 -3.50
CA GLU A 52 7.20 -6.28 -3.41
C GLU A 52 6.70 -5.81 -2.04
N GLY A 53 7.59 -5.53 -1.09
CA GLY A 53 7.20 -5.01 0.23
C GLY A 53 6.56 -3.63 0.11
N VAL A 54 5.30 -3.50 0.55
CA VAL A 54 4.58 -2.21 0.53
C VAL A 54 4.52 -1.64 1.94
N PHE A 55 4.97 -0.40 2.09
CA PHE A 55 4.86 0.35 3.33
C PHE A 55 3.77 1.40 3.20
N ALA A 56 3.02 1.59 4.28
CA ALA A 56 1.95 2.55 4.33
C ALA A 56 1.98 3.36 5.62
N ARG A 57 1.58 4.62 5.51
CA ARG A 57 1.29 5.50 6.64
C ARG A 57 -0.17 5.34 7.05
N VAL A 58 -0.44 5.28 8.35
CA VAL A 58 -1.81 5.30 8.87
C VAL A 58 -2.33 6.75 8.81
N ILE A 59 -3.33 6.97 7.97
CA ILE A 59 -4.04 8.27 7.87
C ILE A 59 -5.12 8.34 8.94
N ARG A 60 -5.84 7.23 9.10
CA ARG A 60 -6.89 7.05 10.11
C ARG A 60 -6.78 5.65 10.69
N GLY A 61 -6.53 5.58 11.99
CA GLY A 61 -6.48 4.33 12.74
C GLY A 61 -7.89 3.79 13.06
N GLY A 62 -7.93 2.56 13.55
CA GLY A 62 -9.16 1.85 13.88
C GLY A 62 -8.89 0.36 14.03
N THR A 63 -9.95 -0.44 14.11
CA THR A 63 -9.83 -1.90 14.25
C THR A 63 -10.02 -2.58 12.90
N ILE A 64 -9.15 -3.52 12.56
CA ILE A 64 -9.31 -4.39 11.39
C ILE A 64 -9.31 -5.85 11.83
N GLY A 65 -10.05 -6.67 11.09
CA GLY A 65 -10.13 -8.11 11.26
C GLY A 65 -9.84 -8.85 9.95
N THR A 66 -9.57 -10.16 10.08
CA THR A 66 -9.48 -11.05 8.91
C THR A 66 -10.78 -11.02 8.11
N GLY A 67 -10.67 -10.94 6.79
CA GLY A 67 -11.83 -10.88 5.89
C GLY A 67 -12.40 -9.47 5.67
N ASN A 68 -11.84 -8.43 6.29
CA ASN A 68 -12.18 -7.06 5.94
C ASN A 68 -11.80 -6.76 4.48
N VAL A 69 -12.71 -6.10 3.78
CA VAL A 69 -12.51 -5.67 2.40
C VAL A 69 -11.50 -4.54 2.36
N VAL A 70 -10.66 -4.54 1.32
CA VAL A 70 -9.72 -3.47 1.03
C VAL A 70 -10.09 -2.85 -0.30
N GLU A 71 -10.24 -1.53 -0.32
CA GLU A 71 -10.63 -0.77 -1.51
C GLU A 71 -9.64 0.37 -1.76
N ILE A 72 -9.34 0.62 -3.02
CA ILE A 72 -8.60 1.80 -3.44
C ILE A 72 -9.56 2.99 -3.39
N MET A 73 -9.21 4.01 -2.62
CA MET A 73 -9.95 5.25 -2.58
C MET A 73 -9.65 6.02 -3.88
N LYS A 74 -10.69 6.42 -4.60
CA LYS A 74 -10.52 7.32 -5.75
C LYS A 74 -9.98 8.65 -5.25
N GLU A 75 -8.82 9.06 -5.73
CA GLU A 75 -8.40 10.46 -5.56
C GLU A 75 -9.37 11.35 -6.33
N GLY A 76 -9.83 12.42 -5.68
CA GLY A 76 -10.57 13.47 -6.34
C GLY A 76 -9.66 14.12 -7.37
N VAL A 77 -9.85 13.81 -8.65
CA VAL A 77 -9.34 14.64 -9.73
C VAL A 77 -10.16 15.92 -9.71
N GLU A 78 -9.77 16.92 -8.91
CA GLU A 78 -10.09 18.32 -9.20
C GLU A 78 -9.18 18.79 -10.35
N GLY A 79 -9.41 18.17 -11.52
CA GLY A 79 -8.89 18.65 -12.78
C GLY A 79 -9.68 19.88 -13.17
N ASN A 80 -9.15 21.05 -12.81
CA ASN A 80 -9.49 22.34 -13.37
C ASN A 80 -9.49 22.23 -14.91
N HIS A 81 -10.66 21.97 -15.50
CA HIS A 81 -10.86 22.09 -16.93
C HIS A 81 -10.95 23.59 -17.22
N GLY A 82 -9.77 24.21 -17.35
CA GLY A 82 -9.63 25.55 -17.87
C GLY A 82 -10.39 25.63 -19.19
N LYS A 83 -11.41 26.49 -19.21
CA LYS A 83 -12.05 26.97 -20.43
C LYS A 83 -10.93 27.47 -21.36
N ARG A 84 -10.69 26.74 -22.45
CA ARG A 84 -10.08 27.34 -23.64
C ARG A 84 -11.24 27.95 -24.43
N GLY A 85 -11.31 29.28 -24.41
CA GLY A 85 -11.94 30.05 -25.46
C GLY A 85 -11.10 30.05 -26.72
#